data_AF-A0A7V9NZI8-F1
#
_entry.id   AF-A0A7V9NZI8-F1
#
_cell.length_a   1.000
_cell.length_b   1.000
_cell.length_c   1.000
_cell.angle_alpha   90.00
_cell.angle_beta   90.00
_cell.angle_gamma   90.00
#
_symmetry.space_group_name_H-M   'P 1'
#
loop_
_entity.id
_entity.type
_entity.pdbx_description
1 polymer ?
#
loop_
_entity_poly.entity_id
_entity_poly.type
_entity_poly.pdbx_seq_one_letter_code
_entity_poly.pdbx_strand_id
1 'polypeptide(L)'
;MDFFELCRGYGISIGFMLLGLVYLQDYFGEKKIRTLTLSSICWQLAVGANLILVITFALILLFIFIFQLKNKLFFSIKNFLLLTVNYLLLFFWIKFSFFYRDHGSLDSGIGDDYWQVSFKSLMVLIYGTDYIWMQGLLVCVFLVILLFSIFNFFRSRFWFDTIFKPQFFYLIIFSSLIIIFYLQKKILNVNYPEDRTGLFFYLLFALQVVFFFDFFLKKILPTISITFISASIIYFIISFNVTNFSYWFYHVIPKKIYSHLENEYKKDPRLFTIGGISYREMNYAFMNYRAKSHLNLMNTSEAMQMNCDYYFASKEEKPYYNFFYDEIDYDEIYDRVLLKRKQKIERIEKIQFSIASREFKGNNEWFEFIRFNDKELNTRSCIEADLKVNFKNVPKPFKAWLVLQINDVENNILYYKKIPFNWIGDDLNGHSHHFKLTSGPLSEKFANANVHIWNVDKEEVEFSISDLKIYELKAPGINMVIPKEYYSLIRDITKKRLF
;
A
#
# COMPACT_ATOMS: atom_id res chain seq x y z
N MET A 1 2.62 12.52 -5.10
CA MET A 1 3.67 11.48 -4.94
C MET A 1 3.09 10.09 -5.19
N ASP A 2 1.77 9.94 -5.06
CA ASP A 2 1.03 8.67 -5.01
C ASP A 2 1.27 7.74 -6.23
N PHE A 3 1.39 8.29 -7.45
CA PHE A 3 1.71 7.50 -8.66
C PHE A 3 3.14 6.92 -8.64
N PHE A 4 4.10 7.61 -8.00
CA PHE A 4 5.48 7.15 -7.86
C PHE A 4 5.68 6.31 -6.59
N GLU A 5 4.89 6.51 -5.54
CA GLU A 5 4.85 5.62 -4.36
C GLU A 5 4.33 4.22 -4.72
N LEU A 6 3.52 4.11 -5.77
CA LEU A 6 3.14 2.84 -6.41
C LEU A 6 4.29 2.19 -7.19
N CYS A 7 5.21 2.98 -7.73
CA CYS A 7 6.47 2.53 -8.34
C CYS A 7 7.50 2.11 -7.28
N ARG A 8 7.10 1.25 -6.34
CA ARG A 8 7.93 0.64 -5.29
C ARG A 8 9.01 -0.27 -5.88
N GLY A 9 9.97 0.28 -6.62
CA GLY A 9 11.09 -0.46 -7.23
C GLY A 9 10.71 -1.52 -8.26
N TYR A 10 9.47 -2.02 -8.32
CA TYR A 10 9.06 -3.17 -9.15
C TYR A 10 9.32 -2.90 -10.64
N GLY A 11 8.86 -1.78 -11.18
CA GLY A 11 9.11 -1.42 -12.58
C GLY A 11 10.60 -1.30 -12.91
N ILE A 12 11.36 -0.64 -12.04
CA ILE A 12 12.82 -0.50 -12.16
C ILE A 12 13.49 -1.89 -12.11
N SER A 13 13.07 -2.74 -11.19
CA SER A 13 13.60 -4.10 -11.01
C SER A 13 13.35 -4.98 -12.22
N ILE A 14 12.14 -4.90 -12.80
CA ILE A 14 11.75 -5.66 -13.99
C ILE A 14 12.51 -5.15 -15.23
N GLY A 15 12.68 -3.83 -15.36
CA GLY A 15 13.48 -3.23 -16.43
C GLY A 15 14.94 -3.68 -16.41
N PHE A 16 15.59 -3.61 -15.24
CA PHE A 16 16.96 -4.08 -15.08
C PHE A 16 17.08 -5.61 -15.18
N MET A 17 16.11 -6.37 -14.68
CA MET A 17 16.06 -7.83 -14.87
C MET A 17 16.03 -8.18 -16.37
N LEU A 18 15.19 -7.51 -17.16
CA LEU A 18 15.10 -7.75 -18.60
C LEU A 18 16.43 -7.43 -19.31
N LEU A 19 17.04 -6.27 -19.03
CA LEU A 19 18.36 -5.92 -19.57
C LEU A 19 19.44 -6.92 -19.14
N GLY A 20 19.40 -7.36 -17.88
CA GLY A 20 20.30 -8.37 -17.34
C GLY A 20 20.18 -9.70 -18.07
N LEU A 21 18.96 -10.12 -18.41
CA LEU A 21 18.67 -11.32 -19.19
C LEU A 21 19.14 -11.18 -20.65
N VAL A 22 18.93 -10.03 -21.30
CA VAL A 22 19.41 -9.77 -22.67
C VAL A 22 20.92 -9.89 -22.75
N TYR A 23 21.66 -9.17 -21.91
CA TYR A 23 23.13 -9.25 -21.90
C TYR A 23 23.64 -10.65 -21.50
N LEU A 24 22.88 -11.40 -20.71
CA LEU A 24 23.21 -12.79 -20.39
C LEU A 24 23.07 -13.71 -21.62
N GLN A 25 22.03 -13.53 -22.43
CA GLN A 25 21.89 -14.26 -23.69
C GLN A 25 23.03 -13.92 -24.66
N ASP A 26 23.40 -12.64 -24.78
CA ASP A 26 24.56 -12.23 -25.57
C ASP A 26 25.85 -12.88 -25.05
N TYR A 27 26.00 -13.00 -23.73
CA TYR A 27 27.15 -13.71 -23.14
C TYR A 27 27.16 -15.19 -23.50
N PHE A 28 26.01 -15.87 -23.49
CA PHE A 28 25.93 -17.28 -23.90
C PHE A 28 26.29 -17.50 -25.38
N GLY A 29 25.98 -16.54 -26.25
CA GLY A 29 26.36 -16.58 -27.67
C GLY A 29 27.83 -16.18 -27.91
N GLU A 30 28.24 -15.01 -27.44
CA GLU A 30 29.51 -14.38 -27.81
C GLU A 30 30.67 -14.69 -26.86
N LYS A 31 30.38 -15.14 -25.62
CA LYS A 31 31.36 -15.44 -24.57
C LYS A 31 32.25 -14.24 -24.18
N LYS A 32 31.82 -13.01 -24.45
CA LYS A 32 32.55 -11.78 -24.11
C LYS A 32 32.33 -11.37 -22.66
N ILE A 33 33.42 -11.11 -21.92
CA ILE A 33 33.32 -10.64 -20.52
C ILE A 33 32.48 -9.36 -20.36
N ARG A 34 32.51 -8.46 -21.35
CA ARG A 34 31.77 -7.18 -21.30
C ARG A 34 30.27 -7.39 -21.12
N THR A 35 29.68 -8.34 -21.83
CA THR A 35 28.25 -8.63 -21.73
C THR A 35 27.92 -9.27 -20.38
N LEU A 36 28.79 -10.13 -19.84
CA LEU A 36 28.64 -10.67 -18.49
C LEU A 36 28.73 -9.57 -17.41
N THR A 37 29.64 -8.61 -17.54
CA THR A 37 29.75 -7.48 -16.61
C THR A 37 28.48 -6.62 -16.64
N LEU A 38 27.97 -6.30 -17.83
CA LEU A 38 26.72 -5.54 -17.96
C LEU A 38 25.52 -6.31 -17.39
N SER A 39 25.43 -7.61 -17.66
CA SER A 39 24.41 -8.48 -17.06
C SER A 39 24.50 -8.48 -15.53
N SER A 40 25.70 -8.61 -14.97
CA SER A 40 25.94 -8.57 -13.52
C SER A 40 25.48 -7.26 -12.91
N ILE A 41 25.87 -6.11 -13.48
CA ILE A 41 25.45 -4.78 -13.00
C ILE A 41 23.93 -4.66 -13.02
N CYS A 42 23.28 -5.03 -14.13
CA CYS A 42 21.83 -4.97 -14.25
C CYS A 42 21.14 -5.85 -13.19
N TRP A 43 21.62 -7.07 -12.95
CA TRP A 43 21.05 -7.94 -11.93
C TRP A 43 21.21 -7.40 -10.50
N GLN A 44 22.36 -6.79 -10.18
CA GLN A 44 22.56 -6.16 -8.87
C GLN A 44 21.61 -4.97 -8.67
N LEU A 45 21.40 -4.15 -9.71
CA LEU A 45 20.43 -3.06 -9.67
C LEU A 45 18.99 -3.58 -9.57
N ALA A 46 18.68 -4.70 -10.24
CA ALA A 46 17.37 -5.33 -10.15
C ALA A 46 17.08 -5.83 -8.73
N VAL A 47 18.03 -6.54 -8.10
CA VAL A 47 17.94 -7.01 -6.71
C VAL A 47 17.88 -5.84 -5.73
N GLY A 48 18.69 -4.80 -5.95
CA GLY A 48 18.67 -3.60 -5.12
C GLY A 48 17.35 -2.83 -5.19
N ALA A 49 16.64 -2.88 -6.31
CA ALA A 49 15.30 -2.30 -6.45
C ALA A 49 14.19 -3.20 -5.88
N ASN A 50 14.37 -4.52 -5.90
CA ASN A 50 13.39 -5.48 -5.39
C ASN A 50 14.06 -6.77 -4.89
N LEU A 51 14.07 -6.94 -3.56
CA LEU A 51 14.76 -8.02 -2.87
C LEU A 51 14.17 -9.42 -3.18
N ILE A 52 12.94 -9.51 -3.69
CA ILE A 52 12.35 -10.81 -4.09
C ILE A 52 13.18 -11.50 -5.17
N LEU A 53 13.93 -10.72 -5.97
CA LEU A 53 14.75 -11.24 -7.07
C LEU A 53 16.05 -11.89 -6.60
N VAL A 54 16.38 -11.90 -5.31
CA VAL A 54 17.58 -12.58 -4.78
C VAL A 54 17.63 -14.05 -5.20
N ILE A 55 16.49 -14.74 -5.13
CA ILE A 55 16.38 -16.15 -5.49
C ILE A 55 16.58 -16.35 -6.99
N THR A 56 15.93 -15.50 -7.80
CA THR A 56 16.11 -15.47 -9.24
C THR A 56 17.56 -15.22 -9.60
N PHE A 57 18.22 -14.27 -8.96
CA PHE A 57 19.61 -13.94 -9.21
C PHE A 57 20.56 -15.08 -8.80
N ALA A 58 20.31 -15.74 -7.66
CA ALA A 58 21.06 -16.92 -7.25
C ALA A 58 20.99 -18.05 -8.29
N LEU A 59 19.78 -18.30 -8.82
CA LEU A 59 19.58 -19.28 -9.89
C LEU A 59 20.31 -18.88 -11.17
N ILE A 60 20.29 -17.61 -11.55
CA ILE A 60 21.02 -17.09 -12.72
C ILE A 60 22.53 -17.25 -12.56
N LEU A 61 23.09 -16.98 -11.37
CA LEU A 61 24.51 -17.18 -11.08
C LEU A 61 24.90 -18.66 -11.16
N LEU A 62 24.03 -19.57 -10.71
CA LEU A 62 24.25 -21.01 -10.88
C LEU A 62 24.34 -21.38 -12.38
N PHE A 63 23.46 -20.84 -13.22
CA PHE A 63 23.51 -21.06 -14.67
C PHE A 63 24.78 -20.49 -15.31
N ILE A 64 25.20 -19.29 -14.91
CA ILE A 64 26.46 -18.69 -15.37
C ILE A 64 27.65 -19.58 -14.99
N PHE A 65 27.68 -20.08 -13.75
CA PHE A 65 28.73 -20.97 -13.28
C PHE A 65 28.81 -22.27 -14.09
N ILE A 66 27.67 -22.94 -14.32
CA ILE A 66 27.59 -24.16 -15.14
C ILE A 66 28.05 -23.88 -16.58
N PHE A 67 27.61 -22.76 -17.18
CA PHE A 67 28.03 -22.35 -18.53
C PHE A 67 29.54 -22.12 -18.62
N GLN A 68 30.12 -21.45 -17.62
CA GLN A 68 31.55 -21.13 -17.58
C GLN A 68 32.41 -22.37 -17.39
N LEU A 69 32.00 -23.31 -16.54
CA LEU A 69 32.69 -24.59 -16.36
C LEU A 69 32.73 -25.39 -17.66
N LYS A 70 31.57 -25.53 -18.31
CA LYS A 70 31.44 -26.25 -19.58
C LYS A 70 32.36 -25.68 -20.67
N ASN A 71 32.37 -24.37 -20.81
CA ASN A 71 33.14 -23.68 -21.84
C ASN A 71 34.59 -23.42 -21.43
N LYS A 72 35.06 -23.95 -20.29
CA LYS A 72 36.39 -23.68 -19.70
C LYS A 72 36.69 -22.19 -19.50
N LEU A 73 35.65 -21.35 -19.45
CA LEU A 73 35.75 -19.90 -19.25
C LEU A 73 35.97 -19.54 -17.77
N PHE A 74 35.58 -20.44 -16.86
CA PHE A 74 35.71 -20.25 -15.41
C PHE A 74 37.16 -19.97 -14.99
N PHE A 75 38.13 -20.62 -15.63
CA PHE A 75 39.56 -20.47 -15.31
C PHE A 75 40.16 -19.13 -15.80
N SER A 76 39.40 -18.32 -16.53
CA SER A 76 39.82 -16.94 -16.81
C SER A 76 39.73 -16.11 -15.53
N ILE A 77 40.84 -15.51 -15.12
CA ILE A 77 40.93 -14.66 -13.92
C ILE A 77 39.82 -13.59 -13.89
N LYS A 78 39.47 -13.01 -15.06
CA LYS A 78 38.42 -11.99 -15.16
C LYS A 78 37.03 -12.56 -14.86
N ASN A 79 36.70 -13.74 -15.41
CA ASN A 79 35.42 -14.40 -15.14
C ASN A 79 35.34 -14.86 -13.67
N PHE A 80 36.42 -15.44 -13.16
CA PHE A 80 36.51 -15.89 -11.78
C PHE A 80 36.32 -14.75 -10.78
N LEU A 81 37.03 -13.63 -10.97
CA LEU A 81 36.88 -12.44 -10.13
C LEU A 81 35.46 -11.87 -10.20
N LEU A 82 34.90 -11.72 -11.40
CA LEU A 82 33.55 -11.18 -11.56
C LEU A 82 32.50 -12.09 -10.91
N LEU A 83 32.62 -13.41 -11.05
CA LEU A 83 31.72 -14.35 -10.42
C LEU A 83 31.86 -14.32 -8.89
N THR A 84 33.09 -14.23 -8.38
CA THR A 84 33.37 -14.08 -6.93
C THR A 84 32.72 -12.82 -6.38
N VAL A 85 32.85 -11.68 -7.05
CA VAL A 85 32.19 -10.42 -6.66
C VAL A 85 30.66 -10.59 -6.63
N ASN A 86 30.08 -11.23 -7.64
CA ASN A 86 28.64 -11.47 -7.67
C ASN A 86 28.16 -12.37 -6.53
N TYR A 87 28.91 -13.41 -6.17
CA TYR A 87 28.58 -14.26 -5.01
C TYR A 87 28.72 -13.52 -3.67
N LEU A 88 29.73 -12.66 -3.52
CA LEU A 88 29.86 -11.81 -2.33
C LEU A 88 28.68 -10.83 -2.19
N LEU A 89 28.27 -10.21 -3.29
CA LEU A 89 27.09 -9.33 -3.31
C LEU A 89 25.79 -10.12 -3.08
N LEU A 90 25.64 -11.32 -3.66
CA LEU A 90 24.50 -12.19 -3.38
C LEU A 90 24.44 -12.54 -1.89
N PHE A 91 25.58 -12.89 -1.28
CA PHE A 91 25.65 -13.19 0.15
C PHE A 91 25.23 -11.97 1.00
N PHE A 92 25.65 -10.77 0.62
CA PHE A 92 25.18 -9.53 1.23
C PHE A 92 23.65 -9.40 1.15
N TRP A 93 23.04 -9.59 -0.02
CA TRP A 93 21.59 -9.49 -0.19
C TRP A 93 20.81 -10.56 0.56
N ILE A 94 21.32 -11.79 0.62
CA ILE A 94 20.74 -12.87 1.43
C ILE A 94 20.75 -12.47 2.91
N LYS A 95 21.90 -12.01 3.43
CA LYS A 95 22.00 -11.54 4.83
C LYS A 95 21.06 -10.37 5.10
N PHE A 96 20.95 -9.43 4.16
CA PHE A 96 20.02 -8.31 4.25
C PHE A 96 18.55 -8.78 4.26
N SER A 97 18.21 -9.82 3.50
CA SER A 97 16.87 -10.42 3.51
C SER A 97 16.53 -11.03 4.87
N PHE A 98 17.46 -11.75 5.49
CA PHE A 98 17.27 -12.27 6.85
C PHE A 98 17.13 -11.15 7.89
N PHE A 99 17.90 -10.06 7.76
CA PHE A 99 17.73 -8.89 8.63
C PHE A 99 16.31 -8.33 8.56
N TYR A 100 15.72 -8.20 7.36
CA TYR A 100 14.32 -7.77 7.20
C TYR A 100 13.32 -8.77 7.75
N ARG A 101 13.60 -10.08 7.62
CA ARG A 101 12.77 -11.14 8.21
C ARG A 101 12.69 -10.99 9.73
N ASP A 102 13.82 -10.78 10.38
CA ASP A 102 13.91 -10.72 11.85
C ASP A 102 13.17 -9.50 12.42
N HIS A 103 12.97 -8.44 11.61
CA HIS A 103 12.19 -7.25 11.96
C HIS A 103 10.71 -7.33 11.55
N GLY A 104 10.25 -8.48 11.04
CA GLY A 104 8.85 -8.67 10.64
C GLY A 104 8.44 -7.96 9.35
N SER A 105 9.40 -7.47 8.56
CA SER A 105 9.14 -6.66 7.34
C SER A 105 9.01 -7.48 6.05
N LEU A 106 9.09 -8.81 6.12
CA LEU A 106 8.85 -9.73 5.00
C LEU A 106 7.47 -10.39 5.13
N ASP A 107 6.42 -9.59 5.06
CA ASP A 107 5.04 -9.98 5.33
C ASP A 107 4.15 -10.15 4.08
N SER A 108 4.68 -9.92 2.88
CA SER A 108 3.91 -10.05 1.63
C SER A 108 3.57 -11.52 1.31
N GLY A 109 2.28 -11.82 1.09
CA GLY A 109 1.79 -13.17 0.77
C GLY A 109 1.15 -13.87 1.97
N ILE A 110 -0.17 -13.77 2.13
CA ILE A 110 -0.90 -14.48 3.19
C ILE A 110 -1.69 -15.66 2.58
N GLY A 111 -1.32 -16.88 2.98
CA GLY A 111 -2.06 -18.10 2.62
C GLY A 111 -1.15 -19.30 2.37
N ASP A 112 -1.77 -20.49 2.38
CA ASP A 112 -1.09 -21.77 2.17
C ASP A 112 -1.25 -22.31 0.73
N ASP A 113 -2.19 -21.77 -0.04
CA ASP A 113 -2.42 -22.18 -1.43
C ASP A 113 -1.54 -21.36 -2.38
N TYR A 114 -0.48 -21.99 -2.88
CA TYR A 114 0.48 -21.36 -3.78
C TYR A 114 -0.15 -20.88 -5.09
N TRP A 115 -1.14 -21.60 -5.62
CA TRP A 115 -1.81 -21.21 -6.87
C TRP A 115 -2.63 -19.94 -6.68
N GLN A 116 -3.41 -19.90 -5.59
CA GLN A 116 -4.26 -18.75 -5.27
C GLN A 116 -3.41 -17.50 -4.98
N VAL A 117 -2.38 -17.64 -4.14
CA VAL A 117 -1.57 -16.50 -3.67
C VAL A 117 -0.68 -15.96 -4.79
N SER A 118 -0.02 -16.80 -5.59
CA SER A 118 0.97 -16.30 -6.56
C SER A 118 0.44 -16.11 -7.97
N PHE A 119 -0.30 -17.07 -8.51
CA PHE A 119 -0.68 -17.03 -9.93
C PHE A 119 -2.03 -16.36 -10.13
N LYS A 120 -3.02 -16.73 -9.30
CA LYS A 120 -4.36 -16.17 -9.40
C LYS A 120 -4.40 -14.69 -9.04
N SER A 121 -3.74 -14.31 -7.96
CA SER A 121 -3.63 -12.90 -7.58
C SER A 121 -2.91 -12.07 -8.67
N LEU A 122 -1.84 -12.61 -9.26
CA LEU A 122 -1.14 -12.00 -10.39
C LEU A 122 -2.01 -11.88 -11.65
N MET A 123 -2.85 -12.88 -11.95
CA MET A 123 -3.81 -12.82 -13.04
C MET A 123 -4.84 -11.71 -12.84
N VAL A 124 -5.39 -11.58 -11.63
CA VAL A 124 -6.30 -10.47 -11.29
C VAL A 124 -5.56 -9.13 -11.43
N LEU A 125 -4.30 -9.05 -11.02
CA LEU A 125 -3.51 -7.83 -11.13
C LEU A 125 -3.28 -7.41 -12.59
N ILE A 126 -2.92 -8.35 -13.47
CA ILE A 126 -2.55 -8.05 -14.87
C ILE A 126 -3.78 -7.92 -15.77
N TYR A 127 -4.75 -8.83 -15.63
CA TYR A 127 -5.89 -8.94 -16.54
C TYR A 127 -7.20 -8.44 -15.92
N GLY A 128 -7.23 -8.09 -14.63
CA GLY A 128 -8.44 -7.70 -13.92
C GLY A 128 -9.41 -8.86 -13.64
N THR A 129 -9.00 -10.10 -13.94
CA THR A 129 -9.87 -11.28 -13.83
C THR A 129 -9.06 -12.55 -13.56
N ASP A 130 -9.72 -13.57 -13.04
CA ASP A 130 -9.21 -14.90 -12.73
C ASP A 130 -10.12 -16.00 -13.29
N TYR A 131 -10.87 -15.74 -14.36
CA TYR A 131 -11.80 -16.74 -14.91
C TYR A 131 -11.13 -18.09 -15.19
N ILE A 132 -11.83 -19.18 -14.86
CA ILE A 132 -11.32 -20.56 -14.93
C ILE A 132 -10.78 -20.91 -16.33
N TRP A 133 -11.43 -20.43 -17.40
CA TRP A 133 -10.97 -20.68 -18.77
C TRP A 133 -9.60 -20.04 -19.06
N MET A 134 -9.32 -18.87 -18.48
CA MET A 134 -8.05 -18.17 -18.63
C MET A 134 -6.94 -18.90 -17.86
N GLN A 135 -7.26 -19.36 -16.64
CA GLN A 135 -6.36 -20.21 -15.85
C GLN A 135 -5.99 -21.48 -16.62
N GLY A 136 -7.01 -22.18 -17.15
CA GLY A 136 -6.83 -23.37 -17.96
C GLY A 136 -6.00 -23.11 -19.21
N LEU A 137 -6.22 -22.00 -19.91
CA LEU A 137 -5.45 -21.61 -21.08
C LEU A 137 -3.96 -21.43 -20.76
N LEU A 138 -3.62 -20.71 -19.69
CA LEU A 138 -2.23 -20.47 -19.30
C LEU A 138 -1.51 -21.77 -18.91
N VAL A 139 -2.19 -22.64 -18.15
CA VAL A 139 -1.67 -23.97 -17.78
C VAL A 139 -1.47 -24.83 -19.02
N CYS A 140 -2.43 -24.85 -19.95
CA CYS A 140 -2.32 -25.59 -21.21
C CYS A 140 -1.14 -25.10 -22.05
N VAL A 141 -0.96 -23.78 -22.20
CA VAL A 141 0.18 -23.19 -22.92
C VAL A 141 1.50 -23.60 -22.25
N PHE A 142 1.59 -23.50 -20.93
CA PHE A 142 2.79 -23.92 -20.19
C PHE A 142 3.09 -25.41 -20.41
N LEU A 143 2.09 -26.29 -20.28
CA LEU A 143 2.25 -27.73 -20.46
C LEU A 143 2.67 -28.10 -21.89
N VAL A 144 2.10 -27.44 -22.91
CA VAL A 144 2.50 -27.65 -24.31
C VAL A 144 3.98 -27.29 -24.51
N ILE A 145 4.42 -26.12 -24.00
CA ILE A 145 5.82 -25.69 -24.11
C ILE A 145 6.75 -26.63 -23.34
N LEU A 146 6.33 -27.07 -22.15
CA LEU A 146 7.08 -27.99 -21.31
C LEU A 146 7.25 -29.35 -21.99
N LEU A 147 6.17 -29.98 -22.44
CA LEU A 147 6.19 -31.29 -23.11
C LEU A 147 6.98 -31.24 -24.41
N PHE A 148 6.81 -30.19 -25.21
CA PHE A 148 7.60 -29.99 -26.42
C PHE A 148 9.10 -29.85 -26.13
N SER A 149 9.44 -29.07 -25.12
CA SER A 149 10.83 -28.87 -24.71
C SER A 149 11.44 -30.18 -24.20
N ILE A 150 10.71 -30.95 -23.39
CA ILE A 150 11.14 -32.27 -22.93
C ILE A 150 11.37 -33.21 -24.12
N PHE A 151 10.43 -33.27 -25.07
CA PHE A 151 10.55 -34.10 -26.26
C PHE A 151 11.80 -33.75 -27.09
N ASN A 152 12.02 -32.46 -27.35
CA ASN A 152 13.20 -32.00 -28.09
C ASN A 152 14.50 -32.19 -27.33
N PHE A 153 14.46 -32.05 -26.00
CA PHE A 153 15.61 -32.24 -25.15
C PHE A 153 16.12 -33.68 -25.26
N PHE A 154 15.23 -34.67 -25.13
CA PHE A 154 15.57 -36.10 -25.28
C PHE A 154 15.96 -36.50 -26.71
N ARG A 155 15.48 -35.78 -27.74
CA ARG A 155 15.88 -36.02 -29.13
C ARG A 155 17.25 -35.42 -29.47
N SER A 156 17.72 -34.43 -28.70
CA SER A 156 18.97 -33.73 -28.98
C SER A 156 20.19 -34.55 -28.54
N ARG A 157 21.13 -34.79 -29.46
CA ARG A 157 22.41 -35.47 -29.18
C ARG A 157 23.32 -34.64 -28.25
N PHE A 158 23.10 -33.33 -28.16
CA PHE A 158 23.87 -32.37 -27.36
C PHE A 158 22.97 -31.59 -26.39
N TRP A 159 22.37 -32.31 -25.45
CA TRP A 159 21.50 -31.79 -24.39
C TRP A 159 22.06 -30.58 -23.63
N PHE A 160 23.36 -30.58 -23.28
CA PHE A 160 24.00 -29.47 -22.55
C PHE A 160 24.17 -28.16 -23.34
N ASP A 161 24.17 -28.15 -24.68
CA ASP A 161 24.16 -26.89 -25.46
C ASP A 161 22.75 -26.34 -25.60
N THR A 162 21.78 -27.23 -25.52
CA THR A 162 20.37 -26.93 -25.75
C THR A 162 19.79 -26.10 -24.60
N ILE A 163 20.23 -26.34 -23.35
CA ILE A 163 19.74 -25.60 -22.16
C ILE A 163 20.06 -24.10 -22.15
N PHE A 164 21.10 -23.67 -22.87
CA PHE A 164 21.51 -22.26 -22.94
C PHE A 164 20.87 -21.52 -24.11
N LYS A 165 20.12 -22.21 -24.96
CA LYS A 165 19.32 -21.55 -26.00
C LYS A 165 18.12 -20.87 -25.35
N PRO A 166 17.71 -19.67 -25.81
CA PRO A 166 16.66 -18.88 -25.20
C PRO A 166 15.39 -19.68 -24.85
N GLN A 167 14.88 -20.48 -25.80
CA GLN A 167 13.62 -21.22 -25.63
C GLN A 167 13.64 -22.24 -24.48
N PHE A 168 14.81 -22.83 -24.17
CA PHE A 168 14.95 -23.77 -23.06
C PHE A 168 15.35 -23.05 -21.78
N PHE A 169 16.22 -22.05 -21.89
CA PHE A 169 16.71 -21.28 -20.75
C PHE A 169 15.56 -20.67 -19.94
N TYR A 170 14.65 -19.94 -20.58
CA TYR A 170 13.54 -19.29 -19.87
C TYR A 170 12.56 -20.31 -19.26
N LEU A 171 12.28 -21.42 -19.96
CA LEU A 171 11.45 -22.50 -19.41
C LEU A 171 12.07 -23.11 -18.15
N ILE A 172 13.37 -23.39 -18.17
CA ILE A 172 14.04 -24.01 -17.02
C ILE A 172 14.07 -23.02 -15.85
N ILE A 173 14.45 -21.75 -16.07
CA ILE A 173 14.44 -20.73 -15.02
C ILE A 173 13.04 -20.58 -14.43
N PHE A 174 12.01 -20.45 -15.26
CA PHE A 174 10.62 -20.33 -14.80
C PHE A 174 10.18 -21.55 -13.97
N SER A 175 10.38 -22.76 -14.50
CA SER A 175 10.00 -24.00 -13.82
C SER A 175 10.76 -24.21 -12.50
N SER A 176 12.06 -23.90 -12.49
CA SER A 176 12.88 -23.96 -11.28
C SER A 176 12.40 -22.97 -10.23
N LEU A 177 12.01 -21.75 -10.60
CA LEU A 177 11.49 -20.77 -9.65
C LEU A 177 10.16 -21.22 -9.02
N ILE A 178 9.25 -21.80 -9.80
CA ILE A 178 8.00 -22.36 -9.26
C ILE A 178 8.32 -23.38 -8.15
N ILE A 179 9.26 -24.29 -8.42
CA ILE A 179 9.66 -25.32 -7.46
C ILE A 179 10.37 -24.70 -6.25
N ILE A 180 11.31 -23.77 -6.47
CA ILE A 180 12.10 -23.17 -5.39
C ILE A 180 11.20 -22.38 -4.43
N PHE A 181 10.29 -21.54 -4.93
CA PHE A 181 9.38 -20.79 -4.06
C PHE A 181 8.40 -21.72 -3.32
N TYR A 182 7.93 -22.80 -3.97
CA TYR A 182 7.16 -23.84 -3.29
C TYR A 182 7.93 -24.45 -2.12
N LEU A 183 9.18 -24.86 -2.35
CA LEU A 183 10.06 -25.44 -1.34
C LEU A 183 10.43 -24.44 -0.24
N GLN A 184 10.62 -23.17 -0.58
CA GLN A 184 10.99 -22.13 0.38
C GLN A 184 9.92 -21.94 1.45
N LYS A 185 8.63 -21.97 1.08
CA LYS A 185 7.54 -21.96 2.06
C LYS A 185 7.57 -23.20 2.95
N LYS A 186 7.76 -24.40 2.36
CA LYS A 186 7.76 -25.65 3.13
C LYS A 186 8.96 -25.80 4.07
N ILE A 187 10.13 -25.32 3.68
CA ILE A 187 11.39 -25.51 4.43
C ILE A 187 11.68 -24.33 5.35
N LEU A 188 11.51 -23.10 4.86
CA LEU A 188 11.92 -21.88 5.56
C LEU A 188 10.74 -21.08 6.13
N ASN A 189 9.50 -21.52 5.86
CA ASN A 189 8.27 -20.80 6.17
C ASN A 189 8.26 -19.35 5.66
N VAL A 190 8.81 -19.14 4.47
CA VAL A 190 8.76 -17.84 3.78
C VAL A 190 7.49 -17.77 2.94
N ASN A 191 6.81 -16.64 2.98
CA ASN A 191 5.56 -16.43 2.24
C ASN A 191 5.74 -16.50 0.72
N TYR A 192 4.67 -16.90 0.03
CA TYR A 192 4.63 -16.94 -1.42
C TYR A 192 4.58 -15.51 -2.00
N PRO A 193 5.19 -15.25 -3.17
CA PRO A 193 5.06 -13.96 -3.82
C PRO A 193 3.60 -13.70 -4.19
N GLU A 194 3.00 -12.66 -3.63
CA GLU A 194 1.62 -12.20 -3.92
C GLU A 194 1.62 -10.93 -4.77
N ASP A 195 0.64 -10.82 -5.65
CA ASP A 195 0.35 -9.66 -6.49
C ASP A 195 1.59 -9.18 -7.24
N ARG A 196 1.97 -7.91 -7.03
CA ARG A 196 3.08 -7.23 -7.68
C ARG A 196 4.44 -7.84 -7.36
N THR A 197 4.58 -8.58 -6.26
CA THR A 197 5.84 -9.26 -5.93
C THR A 197 6.11 -10.45 -6.86
N GLY A 198 5.06 -11.03 -7.46
CA GLY A 198 5.14 -12.11 -8.43
C GLY A 198 5.35 -11.69 -9.89
N LEU A 199 5.50 -10.39 -10.20
CA LEU A 199 5.58 -9.88 -11.58
C LEU A 199 6.70 -10.51 -12.44
N PHE A 200 7.78 -10.97 -11.82
CA PHE A 200 8.86 -11.65 -12.54
C PHE A 200 8.42 -12.99 -13.14
N PHE A 201 7.43 -13.69 -12.55
CA PHE A 201 6.85 -14.89 -13.15
C PHE A 201 6.18 -14.58 -14.47
N TYR A 202 5.40 -13.50 -14.53
CA TYR A 202 4.76 -13.05 -15.76
C TYR A 202 5.80 -12.73 -16.85
N LEU A 203 6.85 -11.97 -16.51
CA LEU A 203 7.91 -11.63 -17.48
C LEU A 203 8.57 -12.90 -18.05
N LEU A 204 8.97 -13.82 -17.19
CA LEU A 204 9.63 -15.06 -17.61
C LEU A 204 8.72 -15.95 -18.45
N PHE A 205 7.44 -16.05 -18.07
CA PHE A 205 6.43 -16.77 -18.85
C PHE A 205 6.21 -16.14 -20.23
N ALA A 206 6.11 -14.80 -20.31
CA ALA A 206 5.96 -14.09 -21.57
C ALA A 206 7.19 -14.31 -22.47
N LEU A 207 8.41 -14.19 -21.94
CA LEU A 207 9.64 -14.47 -22.68
C LEU A 207 9.69 -15.93 -23.16
N GLN A 208 9.32 -16.88 -22.32
CA GLN A 208 9.23 -18.29 -22.68
C GLN A 208 8.30 -18.50 -23.89
N VAL A 209 7.10 -17.91 -23.86
CA VAL A 209 6.12 -18.02 -24.97
C VAL A 209 6.68 -17.42 -26.25
N VAL A 210 7.29 -16.23 -26.18
CA VAL A 210 7.87 -15.54 -27.35
C VAL A 210 8.99 -16.37 -27.99
N PHE A 211 9.95 -16.86 -27.19
CA PHE A 211 11.05 -17.65 -27.72
C PHE A 211 10.64 -19.06 -28.17
N PHE A 212 9.55 -19.60 -27.62
CA PHE A 212 8.94 -20.82 -28.15
C PHE A 212 8.40 -20.61 -29.57
N PHE A 213 7.67 -19.52 -29.82
CA PHE A 213 7.15 -19.23 -31.16
C PHE A 213 8.25 -18.82 -32.15
N ASP A 214 9.32 -18.15 -31.69
CA ASP A 214 10.49 -17.84 -32.52
C ASP A 214 11.18 -19.11 -33.06
N PHE A 215 11.07 -20.23 -32.35
CA PHE A 215 11.58 -21.50 -32.85
C PHE A 215 10.85 -21.99 -34.12
N PHE A 216 9.55 -21.71 -34.26
CA PHE A 216 8.71 -22.24 -35.34
C PHE A 216 8.38 -21.22 -36.44
N LEU A 217 8.14 -19.96 -36.08
CA LEU A 217 7.48 -18.98 -36.92
C LEU A 217 8.40 -17.85 -37.37
N LYS A 218 9.71 -18.10 -37.52
CA LYS A 218 10.75 -17.08 -37.80
C LYS A 218 10.40 -16.07 -38.90
N LYS A 219 9.68 -16.48 -39.96
CA LYS A 219 9.29 -15.60 -41.07
C LYS A 219 8.03 -14.76 -40.78
N ILE A 220 7.13 -15.25 -39.95
CA ILE A 220 5.82 -14.62 -39.67
C ILE A 220 5.90 -13.78 -38.38
N LEU A 221 6.77 -14.18 -37.46
CA LEU A 221 6.90 -13.56 -36.14
C LEU A 221 7.29 -12.07 -36.19
N PRO A 222 8.18 -11.57 -37.08
CA PRO A 222 8.47 -10.14 -37.15
C PRO A 222 7.23 -9.30 -37.46
N THR A 223 6.38 -9.77 -38.40
CA THR A 223 5.13 -9.09 -38.76
C THR A 223 4.16 -9.10 -37.59
N ILE A 224 3.95 -10.27 -36.95
CA ILE A 224 3.07 -10.38 -35.77
C ILE A 224 3.58 -9.49 -34.63
N SER A 225 4.88 -9.50 -34.36
CA SER A 225 5.50 -8.69 -33.31
C SER A 225 5.35 -7.19 -33.57
N ILE A 226 5.57 -6.73 -34.81
CA ILE A 226 5.34 -5.32 -35.17
C ILE A 226 3.87 -4.97 -34.97
N THR A 227 2.94 -5.79 -35.47
CA THR A 227 1.50 -5.56 -35.29
C THR A 227 1.12 -5.50 -33.81
N PHE A 228 1.63 -6.42 -32.99
CA PHE A 228 1.33 -6.48 -31.56
C PHE A 228 1.94 -5.30 -30.80
N ILE A 229 3.18 -4.90 -31.11
CA ILE A 229 3.83 -3.73 -30.53
C ILE A 229 3.07 -2.46 -30.91
N SER A 230 2.73 -2.29 -32.19
CA SER A 230 1.93 -1.14 -32.64
C SER A 230 0.56 -1.11 -31.97
N ALA A 231 -0.14 -2.24 -31.89
CA ALA A 231 -1.42 -2.33 -31.19
C ALA A 231 -1.28 -2.04 -29.69
N SER A 232 -0.22 -2.52 -29.05
CA SER A 232 0.05 -2.28 -27.62
C SER A 232 0.39 -0.81 -27.35
N ILE A 233 1.16 -0.16 -28.23
CA ILE A 233 1.47 1.28 -28.13
C ILE A 233 0.21 2.10 -28.35
N ILE A 234 -0.61 1.78 -29.36
CA ILE A 234 -1.88 2.47 -29.62
C ILE A 234 -2.81 2.29 -28.42
N TYR A 235 -2.96 1.05 -27.93
CA TYR A 235 -3.75 0.77 -26.74
C TYR A 235 -3.22 1.51 -25.51
N PHE A 236 -1.90 1.54 -25.30
CA PHE A 236 -1.27 2.30 -24.23
C PHE A 236 -1.58 3.78 -24.35
N ILE A 237 -1.45 4.40 -25.54
CA ILE A 237 -1.77 5.81 -25.76
C ILE A 237 -3.25 6.10 -25.48
N ILE A 238 -4.15 5.23 -25.96
CA ILE A 238 -5.61 5.37 -25.75
C ILE A 238 -5.98 5.16 -24.28
N SER A 239 -5.31 4.25 -23.59
CA SER A 239 -5.62 3.84 -22.21
C SER A 239 -4.76 4.57 -21.17
N PHE A 240 -3.85 5.44 -21.58
CA PHE A 240 -2.92 6.11 -20.69
C PHE A 240 -3.71 7.00 -19.72
N ASN A 241 -3.66 6.65 -18.44
CA ASN A 241 -4.42 7.32 -17.41
C ASN A 241 -3.48 7.84 -16.32
N VAL A 242 -3.49 9.16 -16.12
CA VAL A 242 -2.72 9.86 -15.07
C VAL A 242 -3.62 10.43 -13.96
N THR A 243 -4.94 10.24 -14.09
CA THR A 243 -5.94 10.85 -13.20
C THR A 243 -6.53 9.85 -12.22
N ASN A 244 -6.63 8.57 -12.59
CA ASN A 244 -7.38 7.56 -11.83
C ASN A 244 -6.55 6.30 -11.58
N PHE A 245 -6.89 5.58 -10.52
CA PHE A 245 -6.36 4.26 -10.19
C PHE A 245 -7.47 3.22 -10.20
N SER A 246 -7.20 2.05 -10.77
CA SER A 246 -8.18 0.96 -10.81
C SER A 246 -8.35 0.24 -9.46
N TYR A 247 -7.40 0.41 -8.53
CA TYR A 247 -7.37 -0.32 -7.27
C TYR A 247 -7.81 0.57 -6.10
N TRP A 248 -8.85 0.12 -5.39
CA TRP A 248 -9.59 0.90 -4.39
C TRP A 248 -8.74 1.53 -3.28
N PHE A 249 -7.66 0.85 -2.90
CA PHE A 249 -6.72 1.31 -1.87
C PHE A 249 -6.04 2.64 -2.26
N TYR A 250 -5.90 2.92 -3.55
CA TYR A 250 -5.27 4.13 -4.07
C TYR A 250 -6.27 5.21 -4.48
N HIS A 251 -7.55 5.05 -4.13
CA HIS A 251 -8.54 6.07 -4.44
C HIS A 251 -8.30 7.32 -3.57
N VAL A 252 -7.71 8.34 -4.19
CA VAL A 252 -7.38 9.63 -3.58
C VAL A 252 -8.63 10.49 -3.32
N ILE A 253 -8.47 11.50 -2.46
CA ILE A 253 -9.45 12.59 -2.34
C ILE A 253 -9.06 13.65 -3.38
N PRO A 254 -9.94 14.00 -4.34
CA PRO A 254 -9.63 15.02 -5.32
C PRO A 254 -9.33 16.36 -4.66
N LYS A 255 -8.31 17.08 -5.15
CA LYS A 255 -7.91 18.40 -4.63
C LYS A 255 -9.09 19.39 -4.55
N LYS A 256 -10.02 19.32 -5.50
CA LYS A 256 -11.22 20.18 -5.50
C LYS A 256 -12.07 20.04 -4.23
N ILE A 257 -12.18 18.83 -3.68
CA ILE A 257 -12.92 18.56 -2.44
C ILE A 257 -12.25 19.29 -1.27
N TYR A 258 -10.93 19.21 -1.17
CA TYR A 258 -10.17 19.94 -0.16
C TYR A 258 -10.30 21.46 -0.33
N SER A 259 -10.17 21.96 -1.56
CA SER A 259 -10.35 23.39 -1.85
C SER A 259 -11.76 23.90 -1.53
N HIS A 260 -12.79 23.07 -1.69
CA HIS A 260 -14.15 23.41 -1.27
C HIS A 260 -14.22 23.65 0.24
N LEU A 261 -13.65 22.74 1.04
CA LEU A 261 -13.60 22.85 2.50
C LEU A 261 -12.80 24.08 2.95
N GLU A 262 -11.67 24.35 2.31
CA GLU A 262 -10.87 25.55 2.58
C GLU A 262 -11.68 26.84 2.30
N ASN A 263 -12.46 26.85 1.22
CA ASN A 263 -13.33 27.98 0.90
C ASN A 263 -14.47 28.16 1.91
N GLU A 264 -15.05 27.06 2.41
CA GLU A 264 -16.04 27.13 3.49
C GLU A 264 -15.44 27.66 4.79
N TYR A 265 -14.22 27.25 5.15
CA TYR A 265 -13.50 27.79 6.30
C TYR A 265 -13.17 29.27 6.16
N LYS A 266 -12.82 29.74 4.95
CA LYS A 266 -12.58 31.17 4.70
C LYS A 266 -13.85 32.02 4.87
N LYS A 267 -15.04 31.47 4.58
CA LYS A 267 -16.32 32.17 4.78
C LYS A 267 -16.71 32.26 6.25
N ASP A 268 -16.46 31.19 7.00
CA ASP A 268 -16.75 31.09 8.43
C ASP A 268 -15.56 30.41 9.12
N PRO A 269 -14.62 31.18 9.71
CA PRO A 269 -13.34 30.68 10.25
C PRO A 269 -13.51 29.95 11.59
N ARG A 270 -14.55 29.12 11.68
CA ARG A 270 -14.79 28.18 12.77
C ARG A 270 -14.32 26.80 12.33
N LEU A 271 -13.55 26.16 13.20
CA LEU A 271 -13.10 24.80 12.97
C LEU A 271 -14.32 23.86 12.94
N PHE A 272 -14.53 23.21 11.80
CA PHE A 272 -15.58 22.21 11.61
C PHE A 272 -14.98 20.81 11.57
N THR A 273 -15.80 19.80 11.82
CA THR A 273 -15.39 18.39 11.74
C THR A 273 -15.67 17.81 10.36
N ILE A 274 -14.76 16.98 9.87
CA ILE A 274 -14.95 16.23 8.62
C ILE A 274 -14.79 14.74 8.88
N GLY A 275 -15.82 13.96 8.55
CA GLY A 275 -15.77 12.51 8.64
C GLY A 275 -15.35 11.86 7.32
N GLY A 276 -14.84 10.64 7.40
CA GLY A 276 -14.51 9.84 6.23
C GLY A 276 -13.91 8.48 6.61
N ILE A 277 -13.49 7.73 5.61
CA ILE A 277 -12.96 6.38 5.80
C ILE A 277 -11.43 6.41 6.00
N SER A 278 -10.92 5.55 6.89
CA SER A 278 -9.52 5.50 7.36
C SER A 278 -8.46 5.52 6.24
N TYR A 279 -8.63 4.75 5.17
CA TYR A 279 -7.63 4.69 4.09
C TYR A 279 -7.45 6.01 3.32
N ARG A 280 -8.32 7.02 3.52
CA ARG A 280 -8.20 8.33 2.88
C ARG A 280 -7.64 9.40 3.80
N GLU A 281 -7.42 9.07 5.07
CA GLU A 281 -6.95 10.01 6.10
C GLU A 281 -5.63 10.64 5.71
N MET A 282 -4.69 9.84 5.23
CA MET A 282 -3.36 10.31 4.86
C MET A 282 -3.39 11.25 3.64
N ASN A 283 -4.25 10.98 2.65
CA ASN A 283 -4.44 11.86 1.50
C ASN A 283 -4.97 13.23 1.93
N TYR A 284 -5.97 13.24 2.81
CA TYR A 284 -6.51 14.47 3.38
C TYR A 284 -5.47 15.21 4.23
N ALA A 285 -4.81 14.49 5.14
CA ALA A 285 -3.81 15.04 6.05
C ALA A 285 -2.65 15.67 5.27
N PHE A 286 -2.19 15.05 4.17
CA PHE A 286 -1.15 15.62 3.31
C PHE A 286 -1.59 16.94 2.66
N MET A 287 -2.84 17.04 2.17
CA MET A 287 -3.36 18.29 1.64
C MET A 287 -3.47 19.36 2.73
N ASN A 288 -3.94 18.99 3.92
CA ASN A 288 -4.05 19.88 5.06
C ASN A 288 -2.68 20.38 5.54
N TYR A 289 -1.70 19.48 5.66
CA TYR A 289 -0.30 19.78 5.96
C TYR A 289 0.26 20.86 5.02
N ARG A 290 0.08 20.67 3.70
CA ARG A 290 0.54 21.65 2.69
C ARG A 290 -0.17 23.00 2.79
N ALA A 291 -1.36 23.02 3.37
CA ALA A 291 -2.13 24.22 3.64
C ALA A 291 -1.93 24.75 5.08
N LYS A 292 -0.85 24.36 5.76
CA LYS A 292 -0.51 24.76 7.14
C LYS A 292 -1.47 24.25 8.22
N SER A 293 -2.18 23.16 7.93
CA SER A 293 -3.03 22.42 8.88
C SER A 293 -4.02 23.30 9.64
N HIS A 294 -4.69 24.20 8.91
CA HIS A 294 -5.69 25.11 9.46
C HIS A 294 -7.09 24.49 9.52
N LEU A 295 -7.33 23.38 8.81
CA LEU A 295 -8.54 22.57 8.95
C LEU A 295 -8.31 21.44 9.96
N ASN A 296 -9.40 20.91 10.51
CA ASN A 296 -9.31 19.75 11.39
C ASN A 296 -8.94 18.51 10.59
N LEU A 297 -8.18 17.57 11.17
CA LEU A 297 -7.98 16.27 10.52
C LEU A 297 -9.29 15.51 10.38
N MET A 298 -9.30 14.57 9.44
CA MET A 298 -10.47 13.76 9.17
C MET A 298 -10.75 12.80 10.32
N ASN A 299 -11.96 12.84 10.85
CA ASN A 299 -12.45 11.90 11.84
C ASN A 299 -12.78 10.57 11.14
N THR A 300 -11.94 9.56 11.33
CA THR A 300 -12.07 8.32 10.58
C THR A 300 -12.86 7.26 11.33
N SER A 301 -13.73 6.56 10.61
CA SER A 301 -14.45 5.38 11.10
C SER A 301 -14.66 4.37 9.98
N GLU A 302 -14.76 3.09 10.34
CA GLU A 302 -15.05 2.02 9.36
C GLU A 302 -16.45 2.17 8.76
N ALA A 303 -17.42 2.52 9.60
CA ALA A 303 -18.79 2.80 9.21
C ALA A 303 -19.06 4.30 9.29
N MET A 304 -19.83 4.83 8.35
CA MET A 304 -20.24 6.23 8.37
C MET A 304 -21.05 6.56 9.63
N GLN A 305 -20.61 7.61 10.32
CA GLN A 305 -21.27 8.18 11.49
C GLN A 305 -21.80 9.56 11.12
N MET A 306 -23.05 9.86 11.49
CA MET A 306 -23.69 11.13 11.16
C MET A 306 -23.36 12.22 12.20
N ASN A 307 -22.11 12.27 12.68
CA ASN A 307 -21.65 13.10 13.80
C ASN A 307 -20.67 14.23 13.40
N CYS A 308 -20.40 14.40 12.11
CA CYS A 308 -19.47 15.42 11.60
C CYS A 308 -20.20 16.52 10.81
N ASP A 309 -19.70 17.76 10.80
CA ASP A 309 -20.28 18.87 10.04
C ASP A 309 -20.22 18.61 8.52
N TYR A 310 -19.10 18.03 8.07
CA TYR A 310 -18.88 17.54 6.71
C TYR A 310 -18.56 16.05 6.71
N TYR A 311 -18.78 15.38 5.58
CA TYR A 311 -18.41 13.99 5.42
C TYR A 311 -18.00 13.69 3.97
N PHE A 312 -16.96 12.88 3.76
CA PHE A 312 -16.60 12.38 2.43
C PHE A 312 -17.04 10.92 2.27
N ALA A 313 -18.23 10.72 1.72
CA ALA A 313 -18.96 9.45 1.68
C ALA A 313 -18.94 8.80 0.29
N SER A 314 -19.28 7.51 0.24
CA SER A 314 -19.62 6.82 -1.01
C SER A 314 -21.06 7.14 -1.40
N LYS A 315 -21.35 7.25 -2.69
CA LYS A 315 -22.70 7.57 -3.19
C LYS A 315 -23.68 6.44 -2.88
N GLU A 316 -23.21 5.20 -2.77
CA GLU A 316 -24.00 4.05 -2.35
C GLU A 316 -24.57 4.21 -0.93
N GLU A 317 -23.95 5.01 -0.06
CA GLU A 317 -24.42 5.27 1.31
C GLU A 317 -25.62 6.25 1.37
N LYS A 318 -26.08 6.76 0.22
CA LYS A 318 -27.15 7.77 0.09
C LYS A 318 -28.43 7.45 0.84
N PRO A 319 -28.94 6.19 0.87
CA PRO A 319 -30.13 5.87 1.64
C PRO A 319 -30.02 6.21 3.13
N TYR A 320 -28.81 6.31 3.70
CA TYR A 320 -28.61 6.62 5.11
C TYR A 320 -28.32 8.10 5.35
N TYR A 321 -27.48 8.75 4.53
CA TYR A 321 -27.07 10.13 4.80
C TYR A 321 -28.04 11.19 4.24
N ASN A 322 -28.86 10.87 3.23
CA ASN A 322 -29.68 11.88 2.55
C ASN A 322 -30.71 12.56 3.48
N PHE A 323 -31.05 11.95 4.62
CA PHE A 323 -31.91 12.58 5.62
C PHE A 323 -31.21 13.70 6.40
N PHE A 324 -29.88 13.65 6.54
CA PHE A 324 -29.10 14.52 7.44
C PHE A 324 -28.12 15.43 6.70
N TYR A 325 -27.75 15.09 5.46
CA TYR A 325 -26.74 15.79 4.67
C TYR A 325 -27.25 16.17 3.28
N ASP A 326 -26.72 17.26 2.76
CA ASP A 326 -26.77 17.67 1.35
C ASP A 326 -25.46 17.30 0.65
N GLU A 327 -25.56 16.83 -0.59
CA GLU A 327 -24.41 16.60 -1.47
C GLU A 327 -23.97 17.94 -2.07
N ILE A 328 -22.74 18.40 -1.78
CA ILE A 328 -22.24 19.73 -2.16
C ILE A 328 -21.09 19.70 -3.18
N ASP A 329 -20.41 18.58 -3.33
CA ASP A 329 -19.41 18.34 -4.39
C ASP A 329 -19.30 16.82 -4.66
N TYR A 330 -18.76 16.44 -5.81
CA TYR A 330 -18.79 15.09 -6.34
C TYR A 330 -17.43 14.65 -6.84
N ASP A 331 -17.07 13.41 -6.57
CA ASP A 331 -15.96 12.72 -7.20
C ASP A 331 -16.53 11.65 -8.14
N GLU A 332 -16.69 12.02 -9.41
CA GLU A 332 -17.28 11.19 -10.45
C GLU A 332 -16.45 9.95 -10.76
N ILE A 333 -15.15 9.97 -10.48
CA ILE A 333 -14.24 8.86 -10.80
C ILE A 333 -14.52 7.66 -9.90
N TYR A 334 -14.78 7.93 -8.61
CA TYR A 334 -14.94 6.89 -7.59
C TYR A 334 -16.34 6.85 -6.97
N ASP A 335 -17.32 7.51 -7.59
CA ASP A 335 -18.71 7.62 -7.11
C ASP A 335 -18.78 8.09 -5.64
N ARG A 336 -18.07 9.17 -5.30
CA ARG A 336 -18.05 9.73 -3.94
C ARG A 336 -18.59 11.14 -3.92
N VAL A 337 -19.00 11.57 -2.73
CA VAL A 337 -19.61 12.88 -2.53
C VAL A 337 -19.06 13.54 -1.28
N LEU A 338 -18.84 14.85 -1.38
CA LEU A 338 -18.68 15.70 -0.22
C LEU A 338 -20.07 16.09 0.27
N LEU A 339 -20.30 15.83 1.54
CA LEU A 339 -21.54 16.04 2.23
C LEU A 339 -21.42 17.20 3.21
N LYS A 340 -22.46 18.02 3.32
CA LYS A 340 -22.62 19.06 4.34
C LYS A 340 -23.91 18.82 5.11
N ARG A 341 -23.89 18.93 6.44
CA ARG A 341 -25.12 18.73 7.23
C ARG A 341 -26.20 19.76 6.88
N LYS A 342 -27.42 19.26 6.73
CA LYS A 342 -28.65 20.08 6.58
C LYS A 342 -28.93 20.91 7.83
N GLN A 343 -28.65 20.33 9.00
CA GLN A 343 -28.84 20.97 10.29
C GLN A 343 -27.52 21.00 11.05
N LYS A 344 -27.17 22.20 11.54
CA LYS A 344 -25.97 22.44 12.33
C LYS A 344 -25.98 21.59 13.60
N ILE A 345 -24.83 21.04 13.95
CA ILE A 345 -24.66 20.31 15.21
C ILE A 345 -24.61 21.32 16.35
N GLU A 346 -25.56 21.18 17.28
CA GLU A 346 -25.54 21.91 18.54
C GLU A 346 -24.52 21.24 19.47
N ARG A 347 -23.63 22.05 20.04
CA ARG A 347 -22.53 21.62 20.90
C ARG A 347 -22.84 22.11 22.31
N ILE A 348 -23.36 21.22 23.15
CA ILE A 348 -23.75 21.54 24.52
C ILE A 348 -22.56 21.25 25.42
N GLU A 349 -21.99 22.30 26.00
CA GLU A 349 -20.84 22.19 26.88
C GLU A 349 -21.22 21.37 28.12
N LYS A 350 -20.49 20.28 28.36
CA LYS A 350 -20.65 19.43 29.56
C LYS A 350 -19.55 19.71 30.56
N ILE A 351 -18.34 19.86 30.06
CA ILE A 351 -17.15 20.08 30.85
C ILE A 351 -16.35 21.17 30.17
N GLN A 352 -16.04 22.23 30.90
CA GLN A 352 -15.10 23.25 30.49
C GLN A 352 -13.91 23.22 31.43
N PHE A 353 -12.74 22.92 30.88
CA PHE A 353 -11.49 23.05 31.58
C PHE A 353 -10.87 24.40 31.24
N SER A 354 -11.40 25.46 31.86
CA SER A 354 -10.81 26.80 31.77
C SER A 354 -9.94 27.03 33.00
N ILE A 355 -8.69 26.59 32.92
CA ILE A 355 -7.65 26.99 33.87
C ILE A 355 -6.56 27.66 33.05
N ALA A 356 -6.07 28.80 33.53
CA ALA A 356 -4.91 29.50 32.98
C ALA A 356 -3.88 28.48 32.47
N SER A 357 -3.57 28.56 31.17
CA SER A 357 -2.81 27.58 30.37
C SER A 357 -2.03 26.55 31.19
N ARG A 358 -2.53 25.30 31.30
CA ARG A 358 -1.79 24.24 31.99
C ARG A 358 -0.58 23.88 31.15
N GLU A 359 0.60 24.09 31.70
CA GLU A 359 1.86 23.73 31.07
C GLU A 359 2.20 22.28 31.38
N PHE A 360 2.63 21.56 30.36
CA PHE A 360 3.11 20.19 30.43
C PHE A 360 4.56 20.19 30.01
N LYS A 361 5.43 19.65 30.86
CA LYS A 361 6.86 19.50 30.59
C LYS A 361 7.31 18.12 31.04
N GLY A 362 8.18 17.49 30.25
CA GLY A 362 8.84 16.24 30.60
C GLY A 362 8.86 15.26 29.45
N ASN A 363 9.11 13.99 29.75
CA ASN A 363 9.27 12.92 28.77
C ASN A 363 8.33 11.73 29.03
N ASN A 364 7.22 11.99 29.73
CA ASN A 364 6.22 10.97 30.01
C ASN A 364 5.65 10.39 28.71
N GLU A 365 5.29 9.12 28.73
CA GLU A 365 4.60 8.47 27.61
C GLU A 365 3.18 9.05 27.43
N TRP A 366 2.50 9.35 28.55
CA TRP A 366 1.12 9.84 28.56
C TRP A 366 1.04 11.17 29.28
N PHE A 367 0.48 12.16 28.62
CA PHE A 367 0.11 13.45 29.22
C PHE A 367 -1.41 13.53 29.25
N GLU A 368 -2.02 13.06 30.35
CA GLU A 368 -3.46 13.11 30.55
C GLU A 368 -3.92 14.52 30.91
N PHE A 369 -4.92 15.02 30.19
CA PHE A 369 -5.47 16.36 30.40
C PHE A 369 -6.69 16.29 31.29
N ILE A 370 -7.59 15.38 30.95
CA ILE A 370 -8.83 15.14 31.65
C ILE A 370 -9.23 13.69 31.48
N ARG A 371 -9.83 13.15 32.54
CA ARG A 371 -10.54 11.89 32.56
C ARG A 371 -11.87 12.12 33.25
N PHE A 372 -12.93 11.67 32.62
CA PHE A 372 -14.28 11.78 33.16
C PHE A 372 -14.99 10.45 33.07
N ASN A 373 -15.90 10.23 34.01
CA ASN A 373 -16.70 9.01 34.10
C ASN A 373 -18.12 9.20 33.54
N ASP A 374 -18.86 8.10 33.42
CA ASP A 374 -20.24 8.10 32.92
C ASP A 374 -21.17 9.06 33.68
N LYS A 375 -21.02 9.12 35.01
CA LYS A 375 -21.88 9.96 35.86
C LYS A 375 -21.66 11.45 35.61
N GLU A 376 -20.43 11.85 35.27
CA GLU A 376 -20.07 13.24 34.99
C GLU A 376 -20.59 13.72 33.65
N LEU A 377 -20.54 12.88 32.61
CA LEU A 377 -21.06 13.24 31.28
C LEU A 377 -22.59 13.19 31.20
N ASN A 378 -23.19 12.17 31.81
CA ASN A 378 -24.62 11.89 31.79
C ASN A 378 -25.23 12.06 30.39
N THR A 379 -24.62 11.41 29.38
CA THR A 379 -25.12 11.39 28.01
C THR A 379 -24.85 10.04 27.35
N ARG A 380 -25.70 9.72 26.38
CA ARG A 380 -25.53 8.60 25.44
C ARG A 380 -25.26 9.09 24.02
N SER A 381 -25.19 10.41 23.83
CA SER A 381 -24.89 11.02 22.54
C SER A 381 -23.41 10.99 22.21
N CYS A 382 -23.06 11.23 20.95
CA CYS A 382 -21.68 11.51 20.55
C CYS A 382 -21.10 12.68 21.35
N ILE A 383 -19.81 12.59 21.70
CA ILE A 383 -19.07 13.66 22.37
C ILE A 383 -17.95 14.21 21.47
N GLU A 384 -17.62 15.48 21.65
CA GLU A 384 -16.52 16.15 20.95
C GLU A 384 -15.57 16.79 21.98
N ALA A 385 -14.28 16.44 21.89
CA ALA A 385 -13.22 17.14 22.60
C ALA A 385 -12.70 18.26 21.69
N ASP A 386 -12.84 19.50 22.15
CA ASP A 386 -12.43 20.72 21.46
C ASP A 386 -11.32 21.38 22.27
N LEU A 387 -10.11 21.48 21.70
CA LEU A 387 -8.97 22.03 22.43
C LEU A 387 -7.95 22.76 21.57
N LYS A 388 -7.24 23.70 22.20
CA LYS A 388 -6.12 24.42 21.60
C LYS A 388 -4.81 24.13 22.33
N VAL A 389 -3.87 23.56 21.59
CA VAL A 389 -2.52 23.22 22.07
C VAL A 389 -1.52 24.24 21.53
N ASN A 390 -0.70 24.80 22.42
CA ASN A 390 0.42 25.67 22.06
C ASN A 390 1.72 24.91 22.33
N PHE A 391 2.48 24.63 21.28
CA PHE A 391 3.73 23.89 21.36
C PHE A 391 4.89 24.86 21.59
N LYS A 392 5.70 24.60 22.61
CA LYS A 392 6.84 25.46 22.97
C LYS A 392 8.17 24.83 22.58
N ASN A 393 8.42 23.62 23.07
CA ASN A 393 9.63 22.85 22.80
C ASN A 393 9.27 21.37 22.60
N VAL A 394 9.13 20.94 21.35
CA VAL A 394 8.83 19.56 20.95
C VAL A 394 9.81 19.08 19.87
N PRO A 395 10.07 17.77 19.78
CA PRO A 395 10.90 17.18 18.74
C PRO A 395 10.46 17.51 17.32
N LYS A 396 11.38 17.39 16.35
CA LYS A 396 11.13 17.63 14.92
C LYS A 396 11.56 16.40 14.11
N PRO A 397 10.63 15.59 13.56
CA PRO A 397 9.17 15.71 13.69
C PRO A 397 8.66 15.24 15.05
N PHE A 398 7.57 15.85 15.55
CA PHE A 398 6.97 15.44 16.82
C PHE A 398 6.08 14.20 16.66
N LYS A 399 6.63 13.02 16.95
CA LYS A 399 5.92 11.74 16.92
C LYS A 399 5.09 11.52 18.18
N ALA A 400 3.97 12.23 18.25
CA ALA A 400 2.98 12.07 19.30
C ALA A 400 1.56 12.18 18.76
N TRP A 401 0.61 11.59 19.47
CA TRP A 401 -0.81 11.58 19.09
C TRP A 401 -1.64 12.30 20.13
N LEU A 402 -2.51 13.21 19.70
CA LEU A 402 -3.61 13.67 20.54
C LEU A 402 -4.74 12.64 20.46
N VAL A 403 -5.21 12.15 21.60
CA VAL A 403 -6.13 11.02 21.69
C VAL A 403 -7.36 11.39 22.50
N LEU A 404 -8.53 11.01 21.97
CA LEU A 404 -9.79 10.86 22.72
C LEU A 404 -10.10 9.36 22.76
N GLN A 405 -10.01 8.76 23.95
CA GLN A 405 -10.31 7.35 24.17
C GLN A 405 -11.52 7.21 25.08
N ILE A 406 -12.43 6.32 24.70
CA ILE A 406 -13.66 5.99 25.42
C ILE A 406 -13.61 4.50 25.74
N ASN A 407 -13.77 4.17 27.01
CA ASN A 407 -13.71 2.81 27.53
C ASN A 407 -15.05 2.36 28.12
N ASP A 408 -15.31 1.06 28.05
CA ASP A 408 -16.44 0.44 28.73
C ASP A 408 -16.13 0.11 30.21
N VAL A 409 -17.11 -0.49 30.91
CA VAL A 409 -16.99 -0.89 32.33
C VAL A 409 -15.88 -1.94 32.55
N GLU A 410 -15.57 -2.74 31.54
CA GLU A 410 -14.49 -3.74 31.56
C GLU A 410 -13.15 -3.15 31.13
N ASN A 411 -13.10 -1.84 30.87
CA ASN A 411 -11.95 -1.09 30.36
C ASN A 411 -11.54 -1.49 28.92
N ASN A 412 -12.44 -2.10 28.16
CA ASN A 412 -12.26 -2.29 26.72
C ASN A 412 -12.46 -0.95 25.99
N ILE A 413 -11.67 -0.73 24.94
CA ILE A 413 -11.74 0.49 24.14
C ILE A 413 -12.95 0.44 23.21
N LEU A 414 -13.93 1.31 23.44
CA LEU A 414 -15.10 1.48 22.57
C LEU A 414 -14.78 2.40 21.39
N TYR A 415 -14.09 3.50 21.65
CA TYR A 415 -13.63 4.44 20.62
C TYR A 415 -12.21 4.91 20.91
N TYR A 416 -11.40 4.95 19.86
CA TYR A 416 -10.04 5.48 19.89
C TYR A 416 -9.87 6.47 18.75
N LYS A 417 -10.04 7.75 19.03
CA LYS A 417 -9.88 8.82 18.05
C LYS A 417 -8.55 9.49 18.27
N LYS A 418 -7.78 9.69 17.20
CA LYS A 418 -6.42 10.21 17.28
C LYS A 418 -6.12 11.24 16.20
N ILE A 419 -5.23 12.16 16.52
CA ILE A 419 -4.62 13.11 15.59
C ILE A 419 -3.09 12.99 15.73
N PRO A 420 -2.40 12.43 14.73
CA PRO A 420 -0.94 12.37 14.73
C PRO A 420 -0.33 13.76 14.48
N PHE A 421 0.51 14.24 15.39
CA PHE A 421 1.08 15.59 15.29
C PHE A 421 2.09 15.75 14.17
N ASN A 422 2.86 14.71 13.86
CA ASN A 422 3.77 14.68 12.72
C ASN A 422 3.05 14.78 11.36
N TRP A 423 1.71 14.69 11.32
CA TRP A 423 0.91 14.92 10.11
C TRP A 423 0.45 16.38 9.96
N ILE A 424 0.62 17.19 11.00
CA ILE A 424 0.20 18.60 11.02
C ILE A 424 1.32 19.51 10.53
N GLY A 425 2.56 19.20 10.93
CA GLY A 425 3.74 20.01 10.67
C GLY A 425 5.00 19.22 11.01
N ASP A 426 6.09 19.48 10.28
CA ASP A 426 7.42 18.95 10.62
C ASP A 426 7.98 19.65 11.87
N ASP A 427 7.78 20.96 11.96
CA ASP A 427 8.09 21.76 13.13
C ASP A 427 6.81 22.40 13.69
N LEU A 428 6.48 22.04 14.93
CA LEU A 428 5.33 22.59 15.64
C LEU A 428 5.73 23.69 16.64
N ASN A 429 7.03 23.91 16.86
CA ASN A 429 7.51 24.83 17.90
C ASN A 429 7.08 26.27 17.63
N GLY A 430 6.55 26.93 18.64
CA GLY A 430 6.04 28.30 18.54
C GLY A 430 4.70 28.42 17.82
N HIS A 431 4.09 27.30 17.42
CA HIS A 431 2.78 27.28 16.78
C HIS A 431 1.68 26.83 17.74
N SER A 432 0.47 27.31 17.48
CA SER A 432 -0.74 26.92 18.20
C SER A 432 -1.72 26.30 17.23
N HIS A 433 -2.24 25.13 17.57
CA HIS A 433 -3.19 24.42 16.74
C HIS A 433 -4.48 24.12 17.51
N HIS A 434 -5.60 24.23 16.80
CA HIS A 434 -6.94 23.97 17.30
C HIS A 434 -7.40 22.61 16.77
N PHE A 435 -7.91 21.77 17.65
CA PHE A 435 -8.27 20.38 17.37
C PHE A 435 -9.69 20.07 17.80
N LYS A 436 -10.35 19.23 17.01
CA LYS A 436 -11.63 18.60 17.36
C LYS A 436 -11.57 17.10 17.17
N LEU A 437 -11.85 16.35 18.23
CA LEU A 437 -11.94 14.89 18.22
C LEU A 437 -13.37 14.47 18.55
N THR A 438 -14.05 13.82 17.62
CA THR A 438 -15.47 13.44 17.79
C THR A 438 -15.62 11.92 17.91
N SER A 439 -16.28 11.46 18.97
CA SER A 439 -16.60 10.06 19.17
C SER A 439 -17.82 9.60 18.39
N GLY A 440 -18.00 8.27 18.31
CA GLY A 440 -19.31 7.70 17.99
C GLY A 440 -20.29 7.80 19.17
N PRO A 441 -21.53 7.28 18.99
CA PRO A 441 -22.55 7.28 20.03
C PRO A 441 -22.11 6.45 21.24
N LEU A 442 -22.33 6.97 22.45
CA LEU A 442 -21.87 6.28 23.66
C LEU A 442 -22.82 5.12 24.00
N SER A 443 -22.25 3.92 24.18
CA SER A 443 -23.01 2.73 24.57
C SER A 443 -23.46 2.81 26.04
N GLU A 444 -24.44 2.00 26.42
CA GLU A 444 -24.85 1.85 27.83
C GLU A 444 -23.73 1.32 28.73
N LYS A 445 -22.75 0.64 28.14
CA LYS A 445 -21.58 0.12 28.85
C LYS A 445 -20.46 1.15 29.02
N PHE A 446 -20.65 2.40 28.58
CA PHE A 446 -19.67 3.45 28.76
C PHE A 446 -19.32 3.64 30.24
N ALA A 447 -18.02 3.71 30.56
CA ALA A 447 -17.57 3.92 31.94
C ALA A 447 -16.72 5.18 32.10
N ASN A 448 -15.74 5.38 31.21
CA ASN A 448 -14.85 6.53 31.29
C ASN A 448 -14.33 6.95 29.92
N ALA A 449 -14.00 8.22 29.80
CA ALA A 449 -13.35 8.78 28.65
C ALA A 449 -12.21 9.69 29.09
N ASN A 450 -11.14 9.71 28.30
CA ASN A 450 -9.96 10.50 28.57
C ASN A 450 -9.53 11.27 27.32
N VAL A 451 -8.91 12.43 27.55
CA VAL A 451 -8.21 13.19 26.52
C VAL A 451 -6.78 13.34 26.95
N HIS A 452 -5.85 12.92 26.11
CA HIS A 452 -4.43 12.89 26.44
C HIS A 452 -3.55 13.02 25.19
N ILE A 453 -2.28 13.37 25.39
CA ILE A 453 -1.24 13.18 24.39
C ILE A 453 -0.47 11.88 24.69
N TRP A 454 -0.29 11.06 23.67
CA TRP A 454 0.62 9.93 23.68
C TRP A 454 1.95 10.33 23.00
N ASN A 455 3.01 10.46 23.80
CA ASN A 455 4.38 10.70 23.35
C ASN A 455 5.06 9.36 23.05
N VAL A 456 5.02 8.94 21.78
CA VAL A 456 5.39 7.59 21.34
C VAL A 456 6.86 7.28 21.65
N ASP A 457 7.74 8.23 21.40
CA ASP A 457 9.19 8.06 21.54
C ASP A 457 9.71 8.49 22.94
N LYS A 458 8.82 8.93 23.85
CA LYS A 458 9.16 9.40 25.21
C LYS A 458 10.26 10.46 25.21
N GLU A 459 10.21 11.36 24.24
CA GLU A 459 11.16 12.46 24.11
C GLU A 459 10.76 13.64 25.02
N GLU A 460 11.71 14.53 25.33
CA GLU A 460 11.42 15.72 26.14
C GLU A 460 10.51 16.69 25.36
N VAL A 461 9.40 17.06 25.97
CA VAL A 461 8.39 17.94 25.38
C VAL A 461 7.98 19.04 26.36
N GLU A 462 7.62 20.19 25.79
CA GLU A 462 7.02 21.32 26.48
C GLU A 462 5.88 21.90 25.62
N PHE A 463 4.67 21.85 26.14
CA PHE A 463 3.48 22.40 25.49
C PHE A 463 2.48 22.89 26.54
N SER A 464 1.49 23.65 26.11
CA SER A 464 0.40 24.11 26.98
C SER A 464 -0.95 23.92 26.32
N ILE A 465 -1.99 23.75 27.12
CA ILE A 465 -3.38 23.72 26.66
C ILE A 465 -4.04 24.99 27.13
N SER A 466 -4.58 25.76 26.20
CA SER A 466 -5.20 27.06 26.49
C SER A 466 -6.71 27.01 26.65
N ASP A 467 -7.36 26.06 25.99
CA ASP A 467 -8.80 25.79 26.13
C ASP A 467 -9.01 24.29 25.88
N LEU A 468 -9.82 23.65 26.72
CA LEU A 468 -10.28 22.28 26.53
C LEU A 468 -11.75 22.22 26.96
N LYS A 469 -12.60 21.84 26.02
CA LYS A 469 -14.04 21.72 26.21
C LYS A 469 -14.51 20.37 25.73
N ILE A 470 -15.40 19.77 26.50
CA ILE A 470 -16.10 18.55 26.13
C ILE A 470 -17.56 18.92 25.86
N TYR A 471 -17.99 18.67 24.63
CA TYR A 471 -19.34 18.92 24.19
C TYR A 471 -20.11 17.62 24.04
N GLU A 472 -21.36 17.61 24.48
CA GLU A 472 -22.39 16.69 23.98
C GLU A 472 -22.88 17.23 22.63
N LEU A 473 -22.90 16.37 21.61
CA LEU A 473 -23.40 16.73 20.28
C LEU A 473 -24.89 16.43 20.16
N LYS A 474 -25.67 17.40 19.69
CA LYS A 474 -27.10 17.24 19.40
C LYS A 474 -27.45 17.70 17.99
N ALA A 475 -28.05 16.80 17.22
CA ALA A 475 -28.72 17.06 15.96
C ALA A 475 -29.51 15.80 15.55
N PRO A 476 -30.46 15.89 14.60
CA PRO A 476 -31.10 14.71 14.05
C PRO A 476 -30.09 13.74 13.47
N GLY A 477 -30.26 12.46 13.81
CA GLY A 477 -29.38 11.39 13.36
C GLY A 477 -27.99 11.38 13.98
N ILE A 478 -27.63 12.24 14.94
CA ILE A 478 -26.25 12.35 15.45
C ILE A 478 -25.67 11.03 15.97
N ASN A 479 -26.53 10.13 16.48
CA ASN A 479 -26.17 8.81 16.99
C ASN A 479 -26.37 7.68 15.98
N MET A 480 -26.73 8.02 14.74
CA MET A 480 -26.92 7.05 13.67
C MET A 480 -25.57 6.65 13.06
N VAL A 481 -25.37 5.35 12.97
CA VAL A 481 -24.22 4.70 12.33
C VAL A 481 -24.75 3.76 11.27
N ILE A 482 -24.14 3.75 10.09
CA ILE A 482 -24.52 2.78 9.06
C ILE A 482 -24.20 1.36 9.58
N PRO A 483 -25.16 0.41 9.54
CA PRO A 483 -24.93 -0.96 9.98
C PRO A 483 -23.81 -1.63 9.17
N LYS A 484 -22.94 -2.41 9.82
CA LYS A 484 -21.82 -3.07 9.13
C LYS A 484 -22.31 -4.05 8.07
N GLU A 485 -23.47 -4.67 8.28
CA GLU A 485 -24.13 -5.62 7.39
C GLU A 485 -24.47 -4.98 6.04
N TYR A 486 -24.77 -3.68 6.03
CA TYR A 486 -25.10 -2.94 4.82
C TYR A 486 -23.94 -2.94 3.82
N TYR A 487 -22.70 -2.83 4.29
CA TYR A 487 -21.52 -2.85 3.44
C TYR A 487 -21.29 -4.24 2.82
N SER A 488 -21.62 -5.31 3.54
CA SER A 488 -21.59 -6.67 2.96
C SER A 488 -22.63 -6.81 1.85
N LEU A 489 -23.84 -6.30 2.06
CA LEU A 489 -24.92 -6.36 1.10
C LEU A 489 -24.58 -5.56 -0.17
N ILE A 490 -24.04 -4.34 -0.05
CA ILE A 490 -23.64 -3.57 -1.23
C ILE A 490 -22.56 -4.30 -2.01
N ARG A 491 -21.56 -4.87 -1.31
CA ARG A 491 -20.50 -5.65 -1.97
C ARG A 491 -21.07 -6.81 -2.77
N ASP A 492 -22.07 -7.51 -2.23
CA ASP A 492 -22.68 -8.66 -2.89
C ASP A 492 -23.54 -8.24 -4.10
N ILE A 493 -24.27 -7.12 -4.01
CA ILE A 493 -25.09 -6.59 -5.09
C ILE A 493 -24.24 -5.97 -6.22
N THR A 494 -23.32 -5.09 -5.85
CA THR A 494 -22.53 -4.31 -6.84
C THR A 494 -21.34 -5.08 -7.37
N LYS A 495 -20.92 -6.15 -6.69
CA LYS A 495 -19.63 -6.83 -6.89
C LYS A 495 -18.42 -5.90 -6.78
N LYS A 496 -18.61 -4.67 -6.28
CA LYS A 496 -17.53 -3.70 -6.02
C LYS A 496 -17.09 -3.84 -4.56
N ARG A 497 -15.79 -3.83 -4.31
CA ARG A 497 -15.26 -3.64 -2.95
C ARG A 497 -15.38 -2.16 -2.59
N LEU A 498 -16.20 -1.85 -1.59
CA LEU A 498 -16.35 -0.49 -1.03
C LEU A 498 -15.19 -0.11 -0.10
N PHE A 499 -14.53 -1.12 0.45
CA PHE A 499 -13.40 -1.07 1.37
C PHE A 499 -12.44 -2.21 1.10
#